data_AF-A0AAX3SXE1-F1
#
_entry.id   AF-A0AAX3SXE1-F1
#
_cell.length_a   1.000
_cell.length_b   1.000
_cell.length_c   1.000
_cell.angle_alpha   90.00
_cell.angle_beta   90.00
_cell.angle_gamma   90.00
#
_symmetry.space_group_name_H-M   'P 1'
#
loop_
_entity.id
_entity.type
_entity.pdbx_description
1 polymer ?
#
loop_
_entity_poly.entity_id
_entity_poly.type
_entity_poly.pdbx_seq_one_letter_code
_entity_poly.pdbx_strand_id
1 'polypeptide(L)'
;MFRWNPRVHFYLRLGVLIILNLFLLFDLIMAIYYPQPKFAHLGYGERISSYYSFFTTQTNYIVALYFFLYLFESKFKNTKPHYIIQLAVTTYITITMLVFWVGIVGQKYQSAQYRPYHWVATVILHLVMTVIMITSYVLTAGDRYYHYEDHHKKYLWLIMLYMVAYLTAILVRGTYRHLDVKDPRTLFPYFFLNYFEPGGEFMVATALVVICVVAVSLQYFYIFINNLLYFRYYRNKNVKNCSNPICNEN
;
A
#
# COMPACT_ATOMS: atom_id res chain seq x y z
N MET A 1 -32.23 -5.82 -1.36
CA MET A 1 -30.81 -6.14 -1.09
C MET A 1 -30.50 -7.48 -1.77
N PHE A 2 -29.80 -7.48 -2.90
CA PHE A 2 -29.51 -8.71 -3.65
C PHE A 2 -28.69 -9.66 -2.78
N ARG A 3 -29.27 -10.79 -2.36
CA ARG A 3 -28.56 -11.86 -1.66
C ARG A 3 -27.86 -12.73 -2.69
N TRP A 4 -26.61 -12.39 -3.01
CA TRP A 4 -25.78 -13.22 -3.87
C TRP A 4 -25.45 -14.55 -3.19
N ASN A 5 -25.38 -15.63 -3.98
CA ASN A 5 -24.94 -16.93 -3.49
C ASN A 5 -23.51 -16.82 -2.92
N PRO A 6 -23.26 -17.20 -1.65
CA PRO A 6 -21.94 -17.10 -1.03
C PRO A 6 -20.83 -17.82 -1.79
N ARG A 7 -21.16 -18.91 -2.50
CA ARG A 7 -20.22 -19.64 -3.36
C ARG A 7 -19.82 -18.80 -4.57
N VAL A 8 -20.80 -18.19 -5.24
CA VAL A 8 -20.56 -17.29 -6.40
C VAL A 8 -19.71 -16.10 -5.97
N HIS A 9 -20.00 -15.50 -4.81
CA HIS A 9 -19.21 -14.38 -4.30
C HIS A 9 -17.75 -14.77 -4.04
N PHE A 10 -17.51 -15.96 -3.48
CA PHE A 10 -16.16 -16.46 -3.26
C PHE A 10 -15.39 -16.64 -4.58
N TYR A 11 -15.97 -17.34 -5.56
CA TYR A 11 -15.30 -17.59 -6.84
C TYR A 11 -15.07 -16.32 -7.65
N LEU A 12 -15.98 -15.34 -7.58
CA LEU A 12 -15.77 -14.04 -8.21
C LEU A 12 -14.58 -13.31 -7.58
N ARG A 13 -14.50 -13.24 -6.24
CA ARG A 13 -13.35 -12.65 -5.53
C ARG A 13 -12.05 -13.39 -5.87
N LEU A 14 -12.09 -14.73 -5.93
CA LEU A 14 -10.92 -15.53 -6.32
C LEU A 14 -10.47 -15.23 -7.75
N GLY A 15 -11.41 -15.17 -8.70
CA GLY A 15 -11.12 -14.83 -10.10
C GLY A 15 -10.48 -13.46 -10.23
N VAL A 16 -11.01 -12.45 -9.54
CA VAL A 16 -10.42 -11.10 -9.50
C VAL A 16 -9.00 -11.13 -8.93
N LEU A 17 -8.74 -11.90 -7.87
CA LEU A 17 -7.39 -12.03 -7.31
C LEU A 17 -6.42 -12.76 -8.24
N ILE A 18 -6.88 -13.79 -8.96
CA ILE A 18 -6.06 -14.45 -9.98
C ILE A 18 -5.68 -13.44 -11.07
N ILE A 19 -6.65 -12.66 -11.57
CA ILE A 19 -6.41 -11.62 -12.57
C ILE A 19 -5.40 -10.59 -12.05
N LEU A 20 -5.53 -10.14 -10.79
CA LEU A 20 -4.59 -9.20 -10.17
C LEU A 20 -3.17 -9.76 -10.09
N ASN A 21 -3.01 -11.02 -9.69
CA ASN A 21 -1.70 -11.66 -9.60
C ASN A 21 -1.09 -11.90 -10.98
N LEU A 22 -1.90 -12.30 -11.97
CA LEU A 22 -1.46 -12.40 -13.36
C LEU A 22 -1.05 -11.05 -13.91
N PHE A 23 -1.75 -9.98 -13.54
CA PHE A 23 -1.39 -8.62 -13.91
C PHE A 23 -0.04 -8.20 -13.32
N LEU A 24 0.20 -8.49 -12.02
CA LEU A 24 1.50 -8.23 -11.38
C LEU A 24 2.64 -9.03 -12.02
N LEU A 25 2.40 -10.30 -12.35
CA LEU A 25 3.37 -11.13 -13.06
C LEU A 25 3.66 -10.60 -14.46
N PHE A 26 2.61 -10.20 -15.19
CA PHE A 26 2.76 -9.58 -16.50
C PHE A 26 3.54 -8.27 -16.40
N ASP A 27 3.27 -7.44 -15.41
CA ASP A 27 4.00 -6.20 -15.15
C ASP A 27 5.49 -6.44 -14.86
N LEU A 28 5.82 -7.46 -14.08
CA LEU A 28 7.20 -7.91 -13.89
C LEU A 28 7.86 -8.34 -15.22
N ILE A 29 7.17 -9.17 -16.02
CA ILE A 29 7.67 -9.62 -17.33
C ILE A 29 7.93 -8.41 -18.23
N MET A 30 7.00 -7.46 -18.28
CA MET A 30 7.15 -6.24 -19.06
C MET A 30 8.31 -5.39 -18.55
N ALA A 31 8.53 -5.28 -17.24
CA ALA A 31 9.68 -4.58 -16.69
C ALA A 31 11.03 -5.25 -17.05
N ILE A 32 11.05 -6.57 -17.27
CA ILE A 32 12.25 -7.31 -17.69
C ILE A 32 12.51 -7.14 -19.19
N TYR A 33 11.50 -7.39 -20.04
CA TYR A 33 11.68 -7.45 -21.50
C TYR A 33 11.46 -6.11 -22.21
N TYR A 34 10.60 -5.25 -21.67
CA TYR A 34 10.25 -3.94 -22.23
C TYR A 34 10.39 -2.83 -21.16
N PRO A 35 11.57 -2.69 -20.54
CA PRO A 35 11.79 -1.73 -19.45
C PRO A 35 11.59 -0.27 -19.89
N GLN A 36 11.42 0.60 -18.90
CA GLN A 36 11.55 2.05 -19.09
C GLN A 36 12.94 2.39 -19.67
N PRO A 37 13.07 3.46 -20.49
CA PRO A 37 14.32 3.84 -21.14
C PRO A 37 15.54 3.90 -20.19
N LYS A 38 15.36 4.38 -18.95
CA LYS A 38 16.46 4.46 -17.97
C LYS A 38 17.03 3.10 -17.55
N PHE A 39 16.28 2.01 -17.74
CA PHE A 39 16.69 0.65 -17.37
C PHE A 39 16.99 -0.23 -18.59
N ALA A 40 16.86 0.28 -19.81
CA ALA A 40 16.97 -0.50 -21.04
C ALA A 40 18.38 -1.08 -21.28
N HIS A 41 19.42 -0.45 -20.74
CA HIS A 41 20.80 -0.91 -20.85
C HIS A 41 21.19 -1.94 -19.78
N LEU A 42 20.38 -2.13 -18.74
CA LEU A 42 20.68 -3.05 -17.64
C LEU A 42 20.48 -4.51 -18.08
N GLY A 43 21.24 -5.43 -17.49
CA GLY A 43 21.01 -6.87 -17.65
C GLY A 43 19.70 -7.32 -16.95
N TYR A 44 19.16 -8.49 -17.33
CA TYR A 44 17.86 -8.95 -16.81
C TYR A 44 17.81 -9.07 -15.28
N GLY A 45 18.87 -9.58 -14.64
CA GLY A 45 18.94 -9.64 -13.17
C GLY A 45 18.91 -8.26 -12.51
N GLU A 46 19.56 -7.27 -13.11
CA GLU A 46 19.53 -5.89 -12.62
C GLU A 46 18.17 -5.22 -12.84
N ARG A 47 17.45 -5.57 -13.92
CA ARG A 47 16.07 -5.10 -14.14
C ARG A 47 15.13 -5.65 -13.07
N ILE A 48 15.25 -6.93 -12.71
CA ILE A 48 14.49 -7.54 -11.60
C ILE A 48 14.83 -6.84 -10.28
N SER A 49 16.12 -6.66 -9.98
CA SER A 49 16.57 -5.95 -8.78
C SER A 49 16.01 -4.53 -8.73
N SER A 50 16.00 -3.82 -9.87
CA SER A 50 15.47 -2.46 -9.98
C SER A 50 13.95 -2.43 -9.83
N TYR A 51 13.23 -3.39 -10.41
CA TYR A 51 11.78 -3.51 -10.28
C TYR A 51 11.33 -3.66 -8.82
N TYR A 52 11.95 -4.58 -8.08
CA TYR A 52 11.64 -4.79 -6.67
C TYR A 52 12.26 -3.76 -5.72
N SER A 53 13.12 -2.86 -6.21
CA SER A 53 13.69 -1.79 -5.38
C SER A 53 12.67 -0.69 -5.03
N PHE A 54 11.56 -0.59 -5.75
CA PHE A 54 10.52 0.40 -5.47
C PHE A 54 9.59 -0.06 -4.32
N PHE A 55 9.42 0.79 -3.31
CA PHE A 55 8.44 0.57 -2.23
C PHE A 55 7.04 0.36 -2.81
N THR A 56 6.69 1.18 -3.80
CA THR A 56 5.39 1.12 -4.47
C THR A 56 5.11 -0.27 -5.05
N THR A 57 6.09 -0.85 -5.77
CA THR A 57 6.02 -2.22 -6.27
C THR A 57 5.80 -3.22 -5.14
N GLN A 58 6.66 -3.21 -4.10
CA GLN A 58 6.56 -4.16 -3.00
C GLN A 58 5.19 -4.09 -2.29
N THR A 59 4.65 -2.88 -2.08
CA THR A 59 3.35 -2.71 -1.44
C THR A 59 2.18 -3.22 -2.28
N ASN A 60 2.27 -3.19 -3.61
CA ASN A 60 1.25 -3.79 -4.47
C ASN A 60 1.17 -5.31 -4.28
N TYR A 61 2.33 -5.97 -4.15
CA TYR A 61 2.40 -7.39 -3.80
C TYR A 61 1.86 -7.67 -2.39
N ILE A 62 2.14 -6.78 -1.42
CA ILE A 62 1.56 -6.87 -0.07
C ILE A 62 0.03 -6.76 -0.11
N VAL A 63 -0.54 -5.87 -0.93
CA VAL A 63 -2.00 -5.76 -1.10
C VAL A 63 -2.59 -7.02 -1.72
N ALA A 64 -1.95 -7.57 -2.76
CA ALA A 64 -2.37 -8.83 -3.38
C ALA A 64 -2.36 -9.98 -2.35
N LEU A 65 -1.29 -10.09 -1.56
CA LEU A 65 -1.18 -11.06 -0.47
C LEU A 65 -2.25 -10.83 0.61
N TYR A 66 -2.50 -9.59 1.01
CA TYR A 66 -3.53 -9.24 1.98
C TYR A 66 -4.91 -9.71 1.52
N PHE A 67 -5.29 -9.42 0.27
CA PHE A 67 -6.59 -9.86 -0.22
C PHE A 67 -6.67 -11.39 -0.37
N PHE A 68 -5.56 -12.05 -0.66
CA PHE A 68 -5.49 -13.51 -0.61
C PHE A 68 -5.78 -14.02 0.80
N LEU A 69 -5.07 -13.51 1.82
CA LEU A 69 -5.32 -13.86 3.22
C LEU A 69 -6.78 -13.56 3.64
N TYR A 70 -7.29 -12.39 3.25
CA TYR A 70 -8.68 -12.00 3.52
C TYR A 70 -9.69 -12.99 2.94
N LEU A 71 -9.51 -13.39 1.68
CA LEU A 71 -10.42 -14.32 1.00
C LEU A 71 -10.45 -15.69 1.69
N PHE A 72 -9.29 -16.23 2.03
CA PHE A 72 -9.18 -17.55 2.64
C PHE A 72 -9.62 -17.55 4.11
N GLU A 73 -9.27 -16.54 4.91
CA GLU A 73 -9.78 -16.44 6.28
C GLU A 73 -11.31 -16.29 6.31
N SER A 74 -11.86 -15.46 5.41
CA SER A 74 -13.30 -15.29 5.30
C SER A 74 -14.01 -16.59 4.90
N LYS A 75 -13.38 -17.44 4.08
CA LYS A 75 -13.99 -18.69 3.60
C LYS A 75 -13.86 -19.84 4.58
N PHE A 76 -12.68 -20.03 5.18
CA PHE A 76 -12.34 -21.22 5.96
C PHE A 76 -12.46 -21.01 7.46
N LYS A 77 -12.28 -19.78 7.94
CA LYS A 77 -12.35 -19.45 9.37
C LYS A 77 -13.57 -18.60 9.72
N ASN A 78 -14.29 -18.08 8.73
CA ASN A 78 -15.32 -17.04 8.90
C ASN A 78 -14.78 -15.82 9.69
N THR A 79 -13.48 -15.55 9.56
CA THR A 79 -12.81 -14.40 10.18
C THR A 79 -12.28 -13.45 9.10
N LYS A 80 -11.77 -12.30 9.54
CA LYS A 80 -11.02 -11.36 8.70
C LYS A 80 -9.61 -11.18 9.27
N PRO A 81 -8.63 -10.75 8.45
CA PRO A 81 -7.29 -10.47 8.91
C PRO A 81 -7.30 -9.50 10.08
N HIS A 82 -6.32 -9.64 10.97
CA HIS A 82 -6.22 -8.79 12.15
C HIS A 82 -6.17 -7.30 11.76
N TYR A 83 -6.90 -6.46 12.48
CA TYR A 83 -7.05 -5.03 12.19
C TYR A 83 -5.70 -4.30 11.98
N ILE A 84 -4.65 -4.68 12.74
CA ILE A 84 -3.33 -4.06 12.60
C ILE A 84 -2.71 -4.36 11.22
N ILE A 85 -2.90 -5.56 10.69
CA ILE A 85 -2.44 -5.93 9.33
C ILE A 85 -3.19 -5.07 8.31
N GLN A 86 -4.52 -4.99 8.45
CA GLN A 86 -5.34 -4.15 7.59
C GLN A 86 -4.91 -2.68 7.64
N LEU A 87 -4.69 -2.12 8.83
CA LEU A 87 -4.19 -0.76 9.05
C LEU A 87 -2.82 -0.54 8.39
N ALA A 88 -1.89 -1.49 8.55
CA ALA A 88 -0.56 -1.43 7.96
C ALA A 88 -0.63 -1.39 6.43
N VAL A 89 -1.34 -2.35 5.82
CA VAL A 89 -1.47 -2.47 4.36
C VAL A 89 -2.15 -1.25 3.76
N THR A 90 -3.24 -0.76 4.38
CA THR A 90 -3.91 0.47 3.95
C THR A 90 -2.99 1.69 4.07
N THR A 91 -2.22 1.80 5.15
CA THR A 91 -1.23 2.88 5.31
C THR A 91 -0.19 2.85 4.20
N TYR A 92 0.43 1.68 3.97
CA TYR A 92 1.49 1.54 2.97
C TYR A 92 1.00 1.85 1.55
N ILE A 93 -0.16 1.32 1.15
CA ILE A 93 -0.67 1.55 -0.20
C ILE A 93 -1.10 3.01 -0.42
N THR A 94 -1.57 3.70 0.63
CA THR A 94 -1.86 5.13 0.55
C THR A 94 -0.59 5.97 0.41
N ILE A 95 0.47 5.62 1.15
CA ILE A 95 1.80 6.22 0.94
C ILE A 95 2.26 5.98 -0.50
N THR A 96 2.07 4.77 -1.02
CA THR A 96 2.40 4.43 -2.41
C THR A 96 1.69 5.33 -3.42
N MET A 97 0.40 5.59 -3.24
CA MET A 97 -0.34 6.53 -4.07
C MET A 97 0.21 7.95 -3.97
N LEU A 98 0.51 8.44 -2.76
CA LEU A 98 1.06 9.78 -2.55
C LEU A 98 2.46 9.92 -3.18
N VAL A 99 3.38 9.00 -2.89
CA VAL A 99 4.74 8.99 -3.44
C VAL A 99 4.71 8.91 -4.96
N PHE A 100 3.82 8.10 -5.53
CA PHE A 100 3.72 7.97 -6.98
C PHE A 100 3.16 9.24 -7.64
N TRP A 101 1.96 9.67 -7.26
CA TRP A 101 1.26 10.75 -7.95
C TRP A 101 1.80 12.14 -7.64
N VAL A 102 2.23 12.38 -6.39
CA VAL A 102 2.80 13.67 -5.99
C VAL A 102 4.31 13.68 -6.24
N GLY A 103 5.02 12.61 -5.87
CA GLY A 103 6.48 12.56 -5.92
C GLY A 103 7.06 12.23 -7.29
N ILE A 104 6.57 11.18 -7.97
CA ILE A 104 7.15 10.70 -9.24
C ILE A 104 6.50 11.39 -10.44
N VAL A 105 5.18 11.34 -10.57
CA VAL A 105 4.47 11.86 -11.75
C VAL A 105 4.63 13.38 -11.88
N GLY A 106 4.71 14.09 -10.75
CA GLY A 106 5.01 15.52 -10.70
C GLY A 106 6.36 15.90 -11.32
N GLN A 107 7.28 14.95 -11.51
CA GLN A 107 8.55 15.19 -12.17
C GLN A 107 8.48 14.93 -13.68
N LYS A 108 8.59 16.02 -14.45
CA LYS A 108 8.55 16.02 -15.92
C LYS A 108 9.49 14.98 -16.57
N TYR A 109 10.71 14.82 -16.02
CA TYR A 109 11.70 13.88 -16.57
C TYR A 109 11.39 12.40 -16.27
N GLN A 110 10.68 12.11 -15.17
CA GLN A 110 10.28 10.74 -14.85
C GLN A 110 9.04 10.35 -15.66
N SER A 111 8.04 11.22 -15.75
CA SER A 111 6.81 10.94 -16.51
C SER A 111 7.05 10.83 -18.02
N ALA A 112 8.04 11.54 -18.57
CA ALA A 112 8.44 11.42 -19.98
C ALA A 112 8.94 10.01 -20.37
N GLN A 113 9.30 9.17 -19.41
CA GLN A 113 9.75 7.79 -19.67
C GLN A 113 8.60 6.80 -19.89
N TYR A 114 7.36 7.22 -19.63
CA TYR A 114 6.20 6.34 -19.65
C TYR A 114 5.65 6.19 -21.07
N ARG A 115 5.77 4.97 -21.61
CA ARG A 115 5.04 4.55 -22.82
C ARG A 115 3.58 4.23 -22.47
N PRO A 116 2.65 4.12 -23.45
CA PRO A 116 1.23 3.91 -23.18
C PRO A 116 0.92 2.76 -22.20
N TYR A 117 1.61 1.62 -22.35
CA TYR A 117 1.49 0.51 -21.40
C TYR A 117 1.86 0.89 -19.96
N HIS A 118 2.99 1.59 -19.77
CA HIS A 118 3.44 2.00 -18.44
C HIS A 118 2.43 2.95 -17.78
N TRP A 119 1.77 3.80 -18.56
CA TRP A 119 0.68 4.64 -18.06
C TRP A 119 -0.52 3.82 -17.58
N VAL A 120 -0.98 2.86 -18.39
CA VAL A 120 -2.08 1.96 -17.99
C VAL A 120 -1.71 1.19 -16.74
N ALA A 121 -0.50 0.60 -16.71
CA ALA A 121 -0.04 -0.18 -15.57
C ALA A 121 0.05 0.67 -14.30
N THR A 122 0.58 1.88 -14.40
CA THR A 122 0.73 2.74 -13.24
C THR A 122 -0.60 3.23 -12.69
N VAL A 123 -1.59 3.48 -13.54
CA VAL A 123 -2.96 3.82 -13.10
C VAL A 123 -3.60 2.66 -12.36
N ILE A 124 -3.46 1.44 -12.89
CA ILE A 124 -4.00 0.24 -12.23
C ILE A 124 -3.34 0.04 -10.86
N LEU A 125 -2.01 0.08 -10.81
CA LEU A 125 -1.22 -0.24 -9.62
C LEU A 125 -1.28 0.84 -8.54
N HIS A 126 -1.18 2.12 -8.91
CA HIS A 126 -1.01 3.21 -7.95
C HIS A 126 -2.28 4.01 -7.69
N LEU A 127 -3.37 3.77 -8.44
CA LEU A 127 -4.66 4.41 -8.22
C LEU A 127 -5.78 3.37 -8.00
N VAL A 128 -6.06 2.50 -8.97
CA VAL A 128 -7.20 1.58 -8.89
C VAL A 128 -7.05 0.61 -7.72
N MET A 129 -5.92 -0.09 -7.63
CA MET A 129 -5.63 -1.02 -6.54
C MET A 129 -5.68 -0.30 -5.17
N THR A 130 -5.11 0.90 -5.08
CA THR A 130 -5.13 1.71 -3.86
C THR A 130 -6.56 2.07 -3.44
N VAL A 131 -7.36 2.58 -4.35
CA VAL A 131 -8.77 2.95 -4.09
C VAL A 131 -9.57 1.73 -3.65
N ILE A 132 -9.35 0.56 -4.28
CA ILE A 132 -9.97 -0.70 -3.86
C ILE A 132 -9.58 -1.05 -2.42
N MET A 133 -8.29 -0.94 -2.05
CA MET A 133 -7.82 -1.25 -0.70
C MET A 133 -8.37 -0.26 0.35
N ILE A 134 -8.38 1.04 0.06
CA ILE A 134 -8.96 2.06 0.94
C ILE A 134 -10.47 1.84 1.09
N THR A 135 -11.17 1.56 0.00
CA THR A 135 -12.61 1.26 0.03
C THR A 135 -12.87 0.00 0.86
N SER A 136 -12.07 -1.05 0.67
CA SER A 136 -12.15 -2.27 1.46
C SER A 136 -11.92 -1.99 2.96
N TYR A 137 -10.97 -1.11 3.30
CA TYR A 137 -10.77 -0.65 4.68
C TYR A 137 -12.03 0.00 5.25
N VAL A 138 -12.55 1.03 4.58
CA VAL A 138 -13.73 1.78 5.05
C VAL A 138 -14.95 0.89 5.22
N LEU A 139 -15.18 -0.05 4.29
CA LEU A 139 -16.33 -0.96 4.32
C LEU A 139 -16.25 -2.04 5.42
N THR A 140 -15.07 -2.28 5.99
CA THR A 140 -14.84 -3.33 7.00
C THR A 140 -14.30 -2.79 8.32
N ALA A 141 -14.19 -1.47 8.44
CA ALA A 141 -13.82 -0.76 9.66
C ALA A 141 -15.05 -0.56 10.56
N GLY A 142 -14.82 -0.25 11.84
CA GLY A 142 -15.87 0.07 12.80
C GLY A 142 -16.41 -1.12 13.60
N ASP A 143 -15.83 -2.31 13.47
CA ASP A 143 -16.26 -3.49 14.25
C ASP A 143 -15.84 -3.40 15.72
N ARG A 144 -14.74 -2.71 16.01
CA ARG A 144 -14.21 -2.51 17.36
C ARG A 144 -13.66 -1.10 17.53
N TYR A 145 -13.81 -0.56 18.73
CA TYR A 145 -13.09 0.64 19.14
C TYR A 145 -11.60 0.32 19.30
N TYR A 146 -10.73 1.22 18.85
CA TYR A 146 -9.29 1.06 18.95
C TYR A 146 -8.69 2.24 19.72
N HIS A 147 -8.09 1.95 20.88
CA HIS A 147 -7.49 2.97 21.73
C HIS A 147 -6.18 3.48 21.13
N TYR A 148 -6.03 4.80 21.05
CA TYR A 148 -4.79 5.43 20.56
C TYR A 148 -3.58 5.13 21.46
N GLU A 149 -3.83 4.85 22.75
CA GLU A 149 -2.78 4.54 23.72
C GLU A 149 -2.07 3.21 23.42
N ASP A 150 -2.82 2.21 22.98
CA ASP A 150 -2.26 0.91 22.60
C ASP A 150 -1.45 1.01 21.31
N HIS A 151 -1.79 1.97 20.45
CA HIS A 151 -1.16 2.14 19.17
C HIS A 151 0.28 2.60 19.29
N HIS A 152 0.52 3.74 19.96
CA HIS A 152 1.84 4.36 20.01
C HIS A 152 2.87 3.52 20.76
N LYS A 153 2.43 2.71 21.74
CA LYS A 153 3.34 1.87 22.55
C LYS A 153 3.93 0.70 21.78
N LYS A 154 3.21 0.16 20.80
CA LYS A 154 3.60 -1.10 20.12
C LYS A 154 3.35 -1.11 18.64
N TYR A 155 2.11 -0.86 18.22
CA TYR A 155 1.70 -1.13 16.85
C TYR A 155 2.16 -0.08 15.85
N LEU A 156 2.31 1.17 16.29
CA LEU A 156 2.92 2.24 15.50
C LEU A 156 4.31 1.81 15.00
N TRP A 157 5.16 1.38 15.92
CA TRP A 157 6.53 0.96 15.61
C TRP A 157 6.57 -0.32 14.79
N LEU A 158 5.64 -1.24 15.02
CA LEU A 158 5.52 -2.47 14.22
C LEU A 158 5.21 -2.16 12.75
N ILE A 159 4.33 -1.18 12.48
CA ILE A 159 4.02 -0.73 11.11
C ILE A 159 5.21 0.04 10.53
N MET A 160 5.88 0.87 11.32
CA MET A 160 7.07 1.60 10.85
C MET A 160 8.25 0.67 10.54
N LEU A 161 8.35 -0.50 11.18
CA LEU A 161 9.46 -1.45 11.01
C LEU A 161 9.69 -1.84 9.54
N TYR A 162 8.61 -2.12 8.80
CA TYR A 162 8.74 -2.48 7.37
C TYR A 162 9.31 -1.33 6.53
N MET A 163 8.88 -0.10 6.80
CA MET A 163 9.36 1.09 6.10
C MET A 163 10.83 1.36 6.41
N VAL A 164 11.24 1.19 7.67
CA VAL A 164 12.65 1.33 8.08
C VAL A 164 13.51 0.24 7.42
N ALA A 165 13.06 -1.02 7.45
CA ALA A 165 13.76 -2.12 6.80
C ALA A 165 13.92 -1.90 5.29
N TYR A 166 12.86 -1.43 4.62
CA TYR A 166 12.91 -1.05 3.21
C TYR A 166 13.96 0.05 2.97
N LEU A 167 13.90 1.14 3.74
CA LEU A 167 14.84 2.25 3.60
C LEU A 167 16.28 1.77 3.76
N THR A 168 16.58 1.02 4.82
CA THR A 168 17.92 0.48 5.06
C THR A 168 18.38 -0.37 3.88
N ALA A 169 17.54 -1.29 3.40
CA ALA A 169 17.87 -2.15 2.26
C ALA A 169 18.17 -1.35 0.99
N ILE A 170 17.41 -0.29 0.71
CA ILE A 170 17.60 0.55 -0.47
C ILE A 170 18.81 1.47 -0.36
N LEU A 171 19.08 2.03 0.82
CA LEU A 171 20.29 2.81 1.04
C LEU A 171 21.53 1.94 0.87
N VAL A 172 21.55 0.75 1.47
CA VAL A 172 22.63 -0.22 1.31
C VAL A 172 22.80 -0.61 -0.16
N ARG A 173 21.71 -0.99 -0.85
CA ARG A 173 21.74 -1.33 -2.29
C ARG A 173 22.30 -0.19 -3.14
N GLY A 174 21.81 1.03 -2.95
CA GLY A 174 22.24 2.18 -3.74
C GLY A 174 23.71 2.54 -3.50
N THR A 175 24.17 2.42 -2.25
CA THR A 175 25.58 2.59 -1.86
C THR A 175 26.47 1.58 -2.57
N TYR A 176 26.13 0.28 -2.52
CA TYR A 176 26.91 -0.75 -3.22
C TYR A 176 26.93 -0.52 -4.74
N ARG A 177 25.81 -0.15 -5.35
CA ARG A 177 25.76 0.18 -6.79
C ARG A 177 26.64 1.37 -7.14
N HIS A 178 26.77 2.36 -6.25
CA HIS A 178 27.66 3.50 -6.45
C HIS A 178 29.12 3.07 -6.39
N LEU A 179 29.49 2.24 -5.40
CA LEU A 179 30.84 1.67 -5.28
C LEU A 179 31.21 0.80 -6.49
N ASP A 180 30.24 0.09 -7.06
CA ASP A 180 30.40 -0.70 -8.29
C ASP A 180 30.37 0.15 -9.58
N VAL A 181 30.34 1.48 -9.47
CA VAL A 181 30.32 2.44 -10.60
C VAL A 181 29.19 2.16 -11.60
N LYS A 182 28.00 1.76 -11.08
CA LYS A 182 26.80 1.56 -11.90
C LYS A 182 26.22 2.90 -12.37
N ASP A 183 25.35 2.86 -13.38
CA ASP A 183 24.69 4.06 -13.91
C ASP A 183 24.05 4.89 -12.78
N PRO A 184 24.46 6.17 -12.59
CA PRO A 184 23.95 7.08 -11.55
C PRO A 184 22.42 7.17 -11.50
N ARG A 185 21.74 7.03 -12.65
CA ARG A 185 20.28 7.10 -12.78
C ARG A 185 19.55 5.89 -12.20
N THR A 186 20.29 4.85 -11.81
CA THR A 186 19.76 3.54 -11.37
C THR A 186 20.22 3.16 -9.96
N LEU A 187 20.97 4.04 -9.29
CA LEU A 187 21.49 3.79 -7.94
C LEU A 187 20.34 3.61 -6.95
N PHE A 188 19.42 4.57 -6.94
CA PHE A 188 18.27 4.59 -6.04
C PHE A 188 16.95 4.57 -6.84
N PRO A 189 15.90 3.93 -6.30
CA PRO A 189 14.57 3.91 -6.92
C PRO A 189 13.94 5.30 -6.96
N TYR A 190 14.19 6.12 -5.93
CA TYR A 190 13.64 7.45 -5.79
C TYR A 190 14.76 8.49 -5.82
N PHE A 191 14.54 9.58 -6.56
CA PHE A 191 15.52 10.67 -6.68
C PHE A 191 15.87 11.27 -5.31
N PHE A 192 14.88 11.38 -4.41
CA PHE A 192 15.05 11.93 -3.05
C PHE A 192 15.85 11.03 -2.11
N LEU A 193 16.21 9.82 -2.53
CA LEU A 193 17.09 8.91 -1.79
C LEU A 193 18.55 9.01 -2.24
N ASN A 194 18.85 9.71 -3.33
CA ASN A 194 20.20 9.80 -3.87
C ASN A 194 21.02 10.85 -3.12
N TYR A 195 21.73 10.40 -2.08
CA TYR A 195 22.59 11.27 -1.27
C TYR A 195 23.94 11.61 -1.91
N PHE A 196 24.29 10.99 -3.05
CA PHE A 196 25.52 11.31 -3.79
C PHE A 196 25.38 12.54 -4.70
N GLU A 197 24.15 12.99 -4.98
CA GLU A 197 23.91 14.21 -5.74
C GLU A 197 24.20 15.46 -4.89
N PRO A 198 24.54 16.61 -5.50
CA PRO A 198 24.68 17.86 -4.77
C PRO A 198 23.42 18.19 -3.95
N GLY A 199 23.58 18.35 -2.63
CA GLY A 199 22.46 18.57 -1.69
C GLY A 199 21.63 17.32 -1.38
N GLY A 200 22.05 16.14 -1.84
CA GLY A 200 21.36 14.87 -1.67
C GLY A 200 21.14 14.49 -0.20
N GLU A 201 22.11 14.71 0.68
CA GLU A 201 21.98 14.44 2.12
C GLU A 201 20.81 15.22 2.76
N PHE A 202 20.69 16.51 2.42
CA PHE A 202 19.59 17.36 2.89
C PHE A 202 18.24 16.88 2.32
N MET A 203 18.22 16.48 1.06
CA MET A 203 17.02 15.93 0.42
C MET A 203 16.58 14.62 1.05
N VAL A 204 17.52 13.71 1.36
CA VAL A 204 17.25 12.47 2.10
C VAL A 204 16.69 12.78 3.48
N ALA A 205 17.36 13.64 4.26
CA ALA A 205 16.90 14.01 5.60
C ALA A 205 15.47 14.59 5.58
N THR A 206 15.20 15.48 4.62
CA THR A 206 13.87 16.08 4.42
C THR A 206 12.83 15.02 4.05
N ALA A 207 13.15 14.14 3.10
CA ALA A 207 12.25 13.07 2.68
C ALA A 207 11.93 12.11 3.83
N LEU A 208 12.91 11.78 4.68
CA LEU A 208 12.71 10.95 5.86
C LEU A 208 11.73 11.58 6.84
N VAL A 209 11.88 12.86 7.16
CA VAL A 209 10.96 13.58 8.05
C VAL A 209 9.55 13.60 7.44
N VAL A 210 9.42 13.97 6.16
CA VAL A 210 8.12 14.06 5.48
C VAL A 210 7.43 12.70 5.43
N ILE A 211 8.14 11.64 5.01
CA ILE A 211 7.56 10.29 4.93
C ILE A 211 7.18 9.77 6.32
N CYS A 212 7.99 10.04 7.35
CA CYS A 212 7.68 9.67 8.72
C CYS A 212 6.40 10.36 9.21
N VAL A 213 6.30 11.68 9.02
CA VAL A 213 5.10 12.46 9.38
C VAL A 213 3.87 11.94 8.65
N VAL A 214 3.97 11.69 7.34
CA VAL A 214 2.87 11.14 6.53
C VAL A 214 2.47 9.75 7.01
N ALA A 215 3.43 8.86 7.26
CA ALA A 215 3.16 7.49 7.69
C ALA A 215 2.47 7.44 9.06
N VAL A 216 2.95 8.24 10.02
CA VAL A 216 2.32 8.36 11.34
C VAL A 216 0.92 8.97 11.21
N SER A 217 0.79 10.07 10.46
CA SER A 217 -0.50 10.76 10.29
C SER A 217 -1.56 9.85 9.64
N LEU A 218 -1.17 9.07 8.63
CA LEU A 218 -2.08 8.14 7.96
C LEU A 218 -2.55 7.02 8.90
N GLN A 219 -1.67 6.48 9.75
CA GLN A 219 -2.08 5.48 10.74
C GLN A 219 -3.15 6.04 11.68
N TYR A 220 -2.91 7.23 12.26
CA TYR A 220 -3.88 7.89 13.13
C TYR A 220 -5.17 8.28 12.40
N PHE A 221 -5.07 8.72 11.14
CA PHE A 221 -6.24 9.03 10.32
C PHE A 221 -7.12 7.80 10.08
N TYR A 222 -6.54 6.65 9.75
CA TYR A 222 -7.30 5.42 9.56
C TYR A 222 -7.88 4.87 10.87
N ILE A 223 -7.19 5.03 12.00
CA ILE A 223 -7.74 4.72 13.33
C ILE A 223 -8.93 5.63 13.63
N PHE A 224 -8.82 6.93 13.35
CA PHE A 224 -9.90 7.89 13.52
C PHE A 224 -11.14 7.48 12.70
N ILE A 225 -10.97 7.13 11.42
CA ILE A 225 -12.06 6.62 10.58
C ILE A 225 -12.70 5.38 11.21
N ASN A 226 -11.89 4.41 11.67
CA ASN A 226 -12.42 3.21 12.32
C ASN A 226 -13.27 3.53 13.54
N ASN A 227 -12.77 4.40 14.42
CA ASN A 227 -13.46 4.77 15.65
C ASN A 227 -14.73 5.59 15.37
N LEU A 228 -14.70 6.49 14.38
CA LEU A 228 -15.88 7.22 13.92
C LEU A 228 -16.99 6.28 13.43
N LEU A 229 -16.62 5.29 12.61
CA LEU A 229 -17.57 4.29 12.11
C LEU A 229 -18.10 3.39 13.24
N TYR A 230 -17.25 2.99 14.19
CA TYR A 230 -17.65 2.25 15.39
C TYR A 230 -18.76 3.00 16.15
N PHE A 231 -18.53 4.28 16.49
CA PHE A 231 -19.55 5.06 17.21
C PHE A 231 -20.84 5.20 16.42
N ARG A 232 -20.76 5.39 15.09
CA ARG A 232 -21.96 5.47 14.24
C ARG A 232 -22.77 4.18 14.24
N TYR A 233 -22.12 3.02 14.19
CA TYR A 233 -22.81 1.73 14.19
C TYR A 233 -23.44 1.41 15.55
N TYR A 234 -22.73 1.65 16.65
CA TYR A 234 -23.24 1.37 17.99
C TYR A 234 -24.31 2.37 18.45
N ARG A 235 -24.19 3.66 18.10
CA ARG A 235 -25.26 4.64 18.35
C ARG A 235 -26.56 4.25 17.63
N ASN A 236 -26.46 3.84 16.36
CA ASN A 236 -27.64 3.41 15.59
C ASN A 236 -28.28 2.12 16.12
N LYS A 237 -27.49 1.20 16.69
CA LYS A 237 -28.02 0.00 17.34
C LYS A 237 -28.84 0.34 18.59
N ASN A 238 -28.34 1.27 19.40
CA ASN A 238 -29.06 1.72 20.60
C ASN A 238 -30.35 2.48 20.26
N VAL A 239 -30.35 3.34 19.23
CA VAL A 239 -31.57 4.01 18.75
C VAL A 239 -32.61 3.02 18.24
N LYS A 240 -32.19 2.00 17.47
CA LYS A 240 -33.11 0.95 16.97
C LYS A 240 -33.71 0.10 18.09
N ASN A 241 -32.94 -0.16 19.15
CA ASN A 241 -33.43 -0.88 20.32
C ASN A 241 -34.45 -0.05 21.11
N CYS A 242 -34.27 1.27 21.24
CA CYS A 242 -35.24 2.16 21.90
C CYS A 242 -36.49 2.45 21.06
N SER A 243 -36.46 2.25 19.74
CA SER A 243 -37.63 2.39 18.86
C SER A 243 -38.47 1.11 18.72
N ASN A 244 -38.04 -0.01 19.32
CA ASN A 244 -38.88 -1.20 19.43
C ASN A 244 -39.82 -1.04 20.63
N PRO A 245 -41.15 -1.18 20.47
CA PRO A 245 -42.16 -0.84 21.49
C PRO A 245 -42.17 -1.78 22.72
N ILE A 246 -41.18 -2.65 22.90
CA ILE A 246 -41.08 -3.61 24.01
C ILE A 246 -40.35 -2.99 25.22
N CYS A 247 -39.76 -1.80 25.09
CA CYS A 247 -39.01 -1.14 26.17
C CYS A 247 -39.82 -0.12 27.00
N ASN A 248 -41.15 -0.06 26.83
CA ASN A 248 -42.03 0.87 27.55
C ASN A 248 -43.00 0.19 28.53
N GLU A 249 -42.64 -0.98 29.06
CA GLU A 249 -43.37 -1.59 30.20
C GLU A 249 -42.36 -2.18 31.19
N ASN A 250 -42.00 -1.36 32.19
CA ASN A 250 -41.92 -1.70 33.62
C ASN A 250 -41.36 -0.52 34.41
#